data_AF-A0A1M5TXH2-F1
#
_entry.id   AF-A0A1M5TXH2-F1
#
_cell.length_a   1.000
_cell.length_b   1.000
_cell.length_c   1.000
_cell.angle_alpha   90.00
_cell.angle_beta   90.00
_cell.angle_gamma   90.00
#
_symmetry.space_group_name_H-M   'P 1'
#
loop_
_entity.id
_entity.type
_entity.pdbx_description
1 polymer ?
#
loop_
_entity_poly.entity_id
_entity_poly.type
_entity_poly.pdbx_seq_one_letter_code
_entity_poly.pdbx_strand_id
1 'polypeptide(L)'
;MSNERVLSASSAKFCLMAWLASHPEQQVFLVRDLLQKSGRRGLRQQLGQAELCGVLQAVGSGVFARVRRNRINGQVMYEHPGGRDGLLIEVLDCLGVPWRYEGLTAEYLEGRSSQVPAQCEIRVLGPIPRKLWL
;
A
#
# COMPACT_ATOMS: atom_id res chain seq x y z
N MET A 1 -8.62 8.03 -39.53
CA MET A 1 -8.92 8.37 -38.12
C MET A 1 -9.39 7.10 -37.42
N SER A 2 -8.92 6.86 -36.19
CA SER A 2 -9.27 5.72 -35.31
C SER A 2 -8.30 4.52 -35.32
N ASN A 3 -7.07 4.70 -34.82
CA ASN A 3 -6.30 3.56 -34.28
C ASN A 3 -5.33 3.92 -33.14
N GLU A 4 -5.02 5.20 -32.92
CA GLU A 4 -4.08 5.64 -31.87
C GLU A 4 -4.63 5.57 -30.43
N ARG A 5 -5.95 5.49 -30.26
CA ARG A 5 -6.54 5.45 -28.90
C ARG A 5 -6.37 4.10 -28.20
N VAL A 6 -6.28 3.01 -28.94
CA VAL A 6 -6.17 1.65 -28.37
C VAL A 6 -4.76 1.36 -27.83
N LEU A 7 -3.72 1.97 -28.41
CA LEU A 7 -2.33 1.77 -27.99
C LEU A 7 -1.94 2.60 -26.76
N SER A 8 -2.60 3.74 -26.51
CA SER A 8 -2.27 4.59 -25.34
C SER A 8 -2.69 3.99 -23.99
N ALA A 9 -3.79 3.23 -23.97
CA ALA A 9 -4.29 2.59 -22.75
C ALA A 9 -3.45 1.38 -22.33
N SER A 10 -2.89 0.64 -23.31
CA SER A 10 -1.93 -0.43 -23.03
C SER A 10 -0.65 0.11 -22.40
N SER A 11 -0.04 1.15 -22.97
CA SER A 11 1.24 1.68 -22.50
C SER A 11 1.22 2.12 -21.04
N ALA A 12 0.15 2.80 -20.61
CA ALA A 12 0.06 3.34 -19.25
C ALA A 12 -0.11 2.23 -18.19
N LYS A 13 -0.87 1.16 -18.45
CA LYS A 13 -0.97 0.00 -17.56
C LYS A 13 0.38 -0.71 -17.44
N PHE A 14 1.07 -0.91 -18.56
CA PHE A 14 2.40 -1.53 -18.56
C PHE A 14 3.41 -0.72 -17.76
N CYS A 15 3.40 0.62 -17.85
CA CYS A 15 4.30 1.46 -17.06
C CYS A 15 4.08 1.34 -15.55
N LEU A 16 2.81 1.38 -15.09
CA LEU A 16 2.52 1.22 -13.66
C LEU A 16 2.94 -0.17 -13.15
N MET A 17 2.61 -1.22 -13.90
CA MET A 17 2.95 -2.60 -13.53
C MET A 17 4.46 -2.85 -13.54
N ALA A 18 5.18 -2.35 -14.55
CA ALA A 18 6.63 -2.45 -14.61
C ALA A 18 7.31 -1.69 -13.46
N TRP A 19 6.79 -0.51 -13.12
CA TRP A 19 7.29 0.27 -11.99
C TRP A 19 7.02 -0.41 -10.64
N LEU A 20 5.83 -0.97 -10.44
CA LEU A 20 5.53 -1.76 -9.24
C LEU A 20 6.45 -2.98 -9.16
N ALA A 21 6.74 -3.64 -10.27
CA ALA A 21 7.64 -4.79 -10.33
C ALA A 21 9.11 -4.41 -10.02
N SER A 22 9.52 -3.17 -10.29
CA SER A 22 10.86 -2.69 -9.96
C SER A 22 11.04 -2.25 -8.50
N HIS A 23 9.98 -2.25 -7.69
CA HIS A 23 10.01 -1.91 -6.25
C HIS A 23 9.32 -3.03 -5.44
N PRO A 24 9.88 -4.24 -5.42
CA PRO A 24 9.29 -5.37 -4.69
C PRO A 24 9.28 -5.18 -3.17
N GLU A 25 10.16 -4.34 -2.63
CA GLU A 25 10.29 -4.05 -1.21
C GLU A 25 9.15 -3.17 -0.68
N GLN A 26 8.64 -2.25 -1.49
CA GLN A 26 7.59 -1.32 -1.10
C GLN A 26 6.22 -1.97 -1.27
N GLN A 27 5.41 -1.97 -0.21
CA GLN A 27 4.07 -2.56 -0.23
C GLN A 27 2.99 -1.50 -0.23
N VAL A 28 3.27 -0.29 0.27
CA VAL A 28 2.32 0.82 0.39
C VAL A 28 2.70 1.95 -0.54
N PHE A 29 1.71 2.49 -1.25
CA PHE A 29 1.86 3.53 -2.25
C PHE A 29 0.85 4.64 -2.04
N LEU A 30 1.30 5.89 -2.12
CA LEU A 30 0.41 7.03 -2.05
C LEU A 30 0.02 7.47 -3.45
N VAL A 31 -1.22 7.92 -3.60
CA VAL A 31 -1.76 8.38 -4.88
C VAL A 31 -0.91 9.49 -5.49
N ARG A 32 -0.30 10.34 -4.66
CA ARG A 32 0.62 11.41 -5.12
C ARG A 32 1.89 10.85 -5.79
N ASP A 33 2.44 9.76 -5.26
CA ASP A 33 3.67 9.14 -5.77
C ASP A 33 3.34 8.43 -7.08
N LEU A 34 2.20 7.72 -7.12
CA LEU A 34 1.69 7.07 -8.33
C LEU A 34 1.38 8.10 -9.43
N LEU A 35 0.77 9.25 -9.08
CA LEU A 35 0.53 10.36 -10.01
C LEU A 35 1.82 10.90 -10.62
N GLN A 36 2.88 11.04 -9.80
CA GLN A 36 4.17 11.53 -10.27
C GLN A 36 4.80 10.58 -11.29
N LYS A 37 4.58 9.27 -11.13
CA LYS A 37 5.20 8.23 -11.98
C LYS A 37 4.40 7.90 -13.24
N SER A 38 3.08 7.78 -13.16
CA SER A 38 2.23 7.38 -14.30
C SER A 38 1.67 8.56 -15.10
N GLY A 39 1.77 9.78 -14.58
CA GLY A 39 1.14 10.97 -15.14
C GLY A 39 -0.34 11.11 -14.77
N ARG A 40 -0.86 12.35 -14.79
CA ARG A 40 -2.23 12.67 -14.31
C ARG A 40 -3.36 12.04 -15.13
N ARG A 41 -3.17 11.87 -16.44
CA ARG A 41 -4.26 11.42 -17.33
C ARG A 41 -4.44 9.92 -17.19
N GLY A 42 -5.62 9.51 -16.74
CA GLY A 42 -6.00 8.10 -16.67
C GLY A 42 -5.62 7.37 -15.39
N LEU A 43 -4.98 8.02 -14.39
CA LEU A 43 -4.57 7.33 -13.15
C LEU A 43 -5.75 6.65 -12.45
N ARG A 44 -6.91 7.30 -12.33
CA ARG A 44 -8.11 6.65 -11.73
C ARG A 44 -8.49 5.36 -12.45
N GLN A 45 -8.41 5.36 -13.78
CA GLN A 45 -8.69 4.18 -14.60
C GLN A 45 -7.61 3.11 -14.43
N GLN A 46 -6.32 3.51 -14.37
CA GLN A 46 -5.20 2.60 -14.14
C GLN A 46 -5.26 1.96 -12.75
N LEU A 47 -5.57 2.74 -11.71
CA LEU A 47 -5.76 2.26 -10.34
C LEU A 47 -6.94 1.30 -10.26
N GLY A 48 -8.10 1.68 -10.83
CA GLY A 48 -9.25 0.79 -10.90
C GLY A 48 -8.93 -0.51 -11.65
N GLN A 49 -8.12 -0.47 -12.71
CA GLN A 49 -7.64 -1.68 -13.38
C GLN A 49 -6.66 -2.49 -12.53
N ALA A 50 -5.75 -1.85 -11.79
CA ALA A 50 -4.81 -2.54 -10.91
C ALA A 50 -5.53 -3.24 -9.74
N GLU A 51 -6.61 -2.62 -9.23
CA GLU A 51 -7.53 -3.21 -8.26
C GLU A 51 -8.29 -4.40 -8.86
N LEU A 52 -8.84 -4.25 -10.07
CA LEU A 52 -9.52 -5.34 -10.78
C LEU A 52 -8.58 -6.51 -11.10
N CYS A 53 -7.31 -6.23 -11.42
CA CYS A 53 -6.29 -7.25 -11.64
C CYS A 53 -5.75 -7.87 -10.34
N GLY A 54 -6.15 -7.36 -9.16
CA GLY A 54 -5.72 -7.89 -7.86
C GLY A 54 -4.24 -7.68 -7.57
N VAL A 55 -3.69 -6.54 -8.00
CA VAL A 55 -2.29 -6.15 -7.79
C VAL A 55 -2.18 -5.10 -6.68
N LEU A 56 -3.11 -4.15 -6.67
CA LEU A 56 -3.24 -3.12 -5.65
C LEU A 56 -4.64 -3.17 -5.03
N GLN A 57 -4.78 -2.65 -3.82
CA GLN A 57 -6.08 -2.42 -3.18
C GLN A 57 -6.03 -1.12 -2.39
N ALA A 58 -7.04 -0.27 -2.50
CA ALA A 58 -7.19 0.88 -1.62
C ALA A 58 -7.34 0.44 -0.16
N VAL A 59 -6.50 0.99 0.72
CA VAL A 59 -6.55 0.77 2.18
C VAL A 59 -7.21 1.96 2.87
N GLY A 60 -7.10 3.14 2.27
CA GLY A 60 -7.68 4.37 2.77
C GLY A 60 -7.77 5.44 1.68
N SER A 61 -8.13 6.66 2.06
CA SER A 61 -8.25 7.78 1.14
C SER A 61 -6.88 8.16 0.56
N GLY A 62 -6.49 7.54 -0.55
CA GLY A 62 -5.29 7.87 -1.33
C GLY A 62 -4.07 7.03 -0.99
N VAL A 63 -4.31 5.92 -0.30
CA VAL A 63 -3.30 4.93 0.05
C VAL A 63 -3.68 3.59 -0.57
N PHE A 64 -2.76 3.03 -1.33
CA PHE A 64 -2.89 1.73 -1.99
C PHE A 64 -1.87 0.78 -1.42
N ALA A 65 -2.25 -0.48 -1.24
CA ALA A 65 -1.35 -1.54 -0.83
C ALA A 65 -1.26 -2.63 -1.89
N ARG A 66 -0.09 -3.25 -2.02
CA ARG A 66 0.09 -4.48 -2.78
C ARG A 66 -0.74 -5.60 -2.18
N VAL A 67 -1.39 -6.33 -3.08
CA VAL A 67 -2.22 -7.48 -2.72
C VAL A 67 -1.89 -8.67 -3.61
N ARG A 68 -2.19 -9.84 -3.06
CA ARG A 68 -2.11 -11.12 -3.75
C ARG A 68 -3.37 -11.93 -3.45
N ARG A 69 -3.66 -12.91 -4.30
CA ARG A 69 -4.67 -13.92 -3.94
C ARG A 69 -4.07 -14.91 -2.96
N ASN A 70 -4.78 -15.14 -1.87
CA ASN A 70 -4.49 -16.21 -0.93
C ASN A 70 -4.73 -17.54 -1.65
N ARG A 71 -3.74 -18.44 -1.59
CA ARG A 71 -3.81 -19.76 -2.22
C ARG A 71 -4.78 -20.71 -1.52
N ILE A 72 -5.09 -20.48 -0.24
CA ILE A 72 -5.92 -21.37 0.58
C ILE A 72 -7.40 -21.12 0.33
N ASN A 73 -7.84 -19.86 0.40
CA ASN A 73 -9.27 -19.49 0.32
C ASN A 73 -9.65 -18.67 -0.92
N GLY A 74 -8.67 -18.34 -1.80
CA GLY A 74 -8.89 -17.54 -3.01
C GLY A 74 -9.17 -16.06 -2.77
N GLN A 75 -9.22 -15.60 -1.52
CA GLN A 75 -9.51 -14.22 -1.17
C GLN A 75 -8.29 -13.32 -1.39
N VAL A 76 -8.54 -12.04 -1.64
CA VAL A 76 -7.48 -11.02 -1.72
C VAL A 76 -6.87 -10.81 -0.32
N MET A 77 -5.55 -10.81 -0.24
CA MET A 77 -4.80 -10.51 0.98
C MET A 77 -3.65 -9.57 0.69
N TYR A 78 -3.27 -8.74 1.67
CA TYR A 78 -2.08 -7.89 1.54
C TYR A 78 -0.82 -8.74 1.39
N GLU A 79 0.09 -8.29 0.52
CA GLU A 79 1.35 -8.99 0.22
C GLU A 79 2.43 -8.74 1.29
N HIS A 80 2.22 -7.75 2.16
CA HIS A 80 3.21 -7.30 3.14
C HIS A 80 3.74 -8.44 4.04
N PRO A 81 5.08 -8.60 4.17
CA PRO A 81 5.69 -9.71 4.91
C PRO A 81 5.35 -9.70 6.41
N GLY A 82 5.28 -8.52 7.02
CA GLY A 82 4.79 -8.30 8.39
C GLY A 82 3.27 -8.39 8.56
N GLY A 83 2.54 -8.91 7.56
CA GLY A 83 1.08 -9.03 7.60
C GLY A 83 0.37 -7.67 7.71
N ARG A 84 -0.77 -7.66 8.41
CA ARG A 84 -1.61 -6.46 8.57
C ARG A 84 -0.92 -5.39 9.44
N ASP A 85 -0.18 -5.80 10.46
CA ASP A 85 0.45 -4.88 11.39
C ASP A 85 1.64 -4.17 10.74
N GLY A 86 2.47 -4.91 10.00
CA GLY A 86 3.54 -4.33 9.20
C GLY A 86 2.99 -3.38 8.12
N LEU A 87 1.88 -3.74 7.47
CA LEU A 87 1.22 -2.86 6.53
C LEU A 87 0.78 -1.54 7.19
N LEU A 88 0.17 -1.61 8.38
CA LEU A 88 -0.28 -0.43 9.11
C LEU A 88 0.90 0.51 9.44
N ILE A 89 2.03 -0.06 9.88
CA ILE A 89 3.26 0.67 10.16
C ILE A 89 3.79 1.35 8.89
N GLU A 90 3.92 0.62 7.78
CA GLU A 90 4.40 1.18 6.52
C GLU A 90 3.48 2.29 5.99
N VAL A 91 2.16 2.18 6.22
CA VAL A 91 1.20 3.25 5.92
C VAL A 91 1.54 4.51 6.72
N LEU A 92 1.75 4.40 8.04
CA LEU A 92 2.09 5.55 8.87
C LEU A 92 3.42 6.19 8.43
N ASP A 93 4.41 5.37 8.10
CA ASP A 93 5.72 5.82 7.60
C ASP A 93 5.58 6.57 6.27
N CYS A 94 4.82 6.02 5.31
CA CYS A 94 4.54 6.68 4.03
C CYS A 94 3.81 8.02 4.21
N LEU A 95 2.89 8.09 5.18
CA LEU A 95 2.17 9.31 5.51
C LEU A 95 3.01 10.33 6.28
N GLY A 96 4.20 9.95 6.76
CA GLY A 96 5.03 10.78 7.63
C GLY A 96 4.39 11.03 8.99
N VAL A 97 3.52 10.12 9.44
CA VAL A 97 2.84 10.24 10.74
C VAL A 97 3.73 9.57 11.79
N PRO A 98 4.21 10.31 12.81
CA PRO A 98 5.06 9.72 13.83
C PRO A 98 4.25 8.72 14.66
N TRP A 99 4.88 7.60 14.97
CA TRP A 99 4.32 6.54 15.79
C TRP A 99 5.41 5.86 16.62
N ARG A 100 5.02 5.06 17.61
CA ARG A 100 5.92 4.20 18.39
C ARG A 100 5.23 2.92 18.81
N TYR A 101 5.99 1.87 19.07
CA TYR A 101 5.49 0.69 19.78
C TYR A 101 5.12 1.04 21.23
N GLU A 102 4.12 0.36 21.77
CA GLU A 102 3.68 0.52 23.16
C GLU A 102 3.33 -0.83 23.79
N GLY A 103 3.02 -0.83 25.09
CA GLY A 103 2.52 -2.00 25.82
C GLY A 103 3.44 -3.22 25.75
N LEU A 104 2.85 -4.39 25.61
CA LEU A 104 3.58 -5.66 25.56
C LEU A 104 4.47 -5.76 24.32
N THR A 105 4.10 -5.06 23.24
CA THR A 105 4.93 -5.03 22.03
C THR A 105 6.24 -4.32 22.27
N ALA A 106 6.21 -3.15 22.93
CA ALA A 106 7.44 -2.43 23.28
C ALA A 106 8.30 -3.25 24.26
N GLU A 107 7.70 -3.77 25.33
CA GLU A 107 8.41 -4.59 26.33
C GLU A 107 9.08 -5.82 25.72
N TYR A 108 8.40 -6.50 24.81
CA TYR A 108 8.96 -7.64 24.08
C TYR A 108 10.14 -7.23 23.19
N LEU A 109 9.97 -6.19 22.37
CA LEU A 109 11.02 -5.72 21.46
C LEU A 109 12.25 -5.16 22.19
N GLU A 110 12.07 -4.57 23.36
CA GLU A 110 13.15 -4.04 24.20
C GLU A 110 13.77 -5.09 25.12
N GLY A 111 13.35 -6.35 25.02
CA GLY A 111 13.88 -7.48 25.79
C GLY A 111 13.52 -7.44 27.28
N ARG A 112 12.52 -6.63 27.67
CA ARG A 112 12.02 -6.55 29.05
C ARG A 112 10.98 -7.61 29.38
N SER A 113 10.38 -8.24 28.36
CA SER A 113 9.47 -9.38 28.49
C SER A 113 9.83 -10.49 27.51
N SER A 114 9.72 -11.74 27.94
CA SER A 114 9.83 -12.92 27.06
C SER A 114 8.49 -13.34 26.47
N GLN A 115 7.38 -12.69 26.86
CA GLN A 115 6.05 -12.99 26.36
C GLN A 115 5.87 -12.38 24.97
N VAL A 116 5.61 -13.23 23.97
CA VAL A 116 5.26 -12.77 22.62
C VAL A 116 3.89 -12.10 22.68
N PRO A 117 3.75 -10.83 22.24
CA PRO A 117 2.49 -10.13 22.26
C PRO A 117 1.49 -10.78 21.28
N ALA A 118 0.23 -10.89 21.70
CA ALA A 118 -0.83 -11.47 20.85
C ALA A 118 -1.25 -10.52 19.70
N GLN A 119 -1.06 -9.22 19.89
CA GLN A 119 -1.40 -8.17 18.93
C GLN A 119 -0.31 -7.09 18.96
N CYS A 120 -0.03 -6.48 17.81
CA CYS A 120 0.85 -5.34 17.72
C CYS A 120 0.20 -4.09 18.34
N GLU A 121 0.86 -3.53 19.35
CA GLU A 121 0.43 -2.30 20.02
C GLU A 121 1.29 -1.12 19.55
N ILE A 122 0.63 -0.13 18.94
CA ILE A 122 1.26 1.10 18.50
C ILE A 122 0.51 2.32 19.03
N ARG A 123 1.25 3.38 19.32
CA ARG A 123 0.71 4.71 19.60
C ARG A 123 1.04 5.64 18.44
N VAL A 124 0.00 6.21 17.83
CA VAL A 124 0.12 7.30 16.86
C VAL A 124 0.33 8.62 17.61
N LEU A 125 1.38 9.36 17.26
CA LEU A 125 1.82 10.57 17.95
C LEU A 125 1.41 11.87 17.24
N GLY A 126 0.86 11.78 16.03
CA GLY A 126 0.50 12.92 15.20
C GLY A 126 -0.85 12.78 14.51
N PRO A 127 -1.34 13.86 13.87
CA PRO A 127 -2.60 13.82 13.14
C PRO A 127 -2.47 12.96 11.88
N ILE A 128 -3.49 12.15 11.61
CA ILE A 128 -3.60 11.41 10.36
C ILE A 128 -4.18 12.35 9.28
N PRO A 129 -3.53 12.51 8.12
CA PRO A 129 -4.04 13.34 7.05
C PRO A 129 -5.37 12.80 6.51
N ARG A 130 -6.42 13.62 6.49
CA ARG A 130 -7.79 13.19 6.15
C ARG A 130 -8.05 13.09 4.64
N LYS A 131 -7.28 13.81 3.82
CA LYS A 131 -7.53 13.94 2.37
C LYS A 131 -6.21 13.88 1.61
N LEU A 132 -5.88 12.72 1.05
CA LEU A 132 -4.71 12.55 0.19
C LEU A 132 -5.08 12.58 -1.30
N TRP A 133 -6.37 12.57 -1.62
CA TRP A 133 -6.90 12.83 -2.96
C TRP A 133 -7.21 14.32 -3.13
N LEU A 134 -6.80 14.88 -4.27
CA LEU A 134 -7.32 16.15 -4.81
C LEU A 134 -8.75 15.96 -5.33
#